data_AF-A0A967LZ84-F1
#
_entry.id   AF-A0A967LZ84-F1
#
_cell.length_a   1.000
_cell.length_b   1.000
_cell.length_c   1.000
_cell.angle_alpha   90.00
_cell.angle_beta   90.00
_cell.angle_gamma   90.00
#
_symmetry.space_group_name_H-M   'P 1'
#
loop_
_entity.id
_entity.type
_entity.pdbx_description
1 polymer ?
#
loop_
_entity_poly.entity_id
_entity_poly.type
_entity_poly.pdbx_seq_one_letter_code
_entity_poly.pdbx_strand_id
1 'polypeptide(L)' 'AARLKLTGFSFSAEELGNFLDQLQSAPLFETVVLQQARENETVHLRKNINAPMRLIQFNIECNI' A
#
# COMPACT_ATOMS: atom_id res chain seq x y z
N ALA A 1 11.65 -7.74 18.91
CA ALA A 1 10.83 -7.56 17.70
C ALA A 1 11.60 -6.72 16.70
N ALA A 2 11.80 -7.24 15.50
CA ALA A 2 12.34 -6.47 14.39
C ALA A 2 11.20 -5.76 13.66
N ARG A 3 11.44 -4.55 13.16
CA ARG A 3 10.43 -3.75 12.45
C ARG A 3 10.69 -3.79 10.95
N LEU A 4 9.67 -4.14 10.19
CA LEU A 4 9.66 -4.09 8.74
C LEU A 4 8.74 -2.95 8.28
N LYS A 5 9.23 -2.12 7.38
CA LYS A 5 8.45 -1.03 6.78
C LYS A 5 8.21 -1.33 5.30
N LEU A 6 6.93 -1.45 4.92
CA LEU A 6 6.50 -1.70 3.56
C LEU A 6 5.89 -0.43 2.98
N THR A 7 6.43 0.07 1.87
CA THR A 7 5.90 1.24 1.18
C THR A 7 5.64 0.90 -0.28
N GLY A 8 4.50 1.33 -0.81
CA GLY A 8 4.12 1.02 -2.19
C GLY A 8 2.94 1.84 -2.68
N PHE A 9 2.40 1.40 -3.82
CA PHE A 9 1.21 1.99 -4.44
C PHE A 9 0.19 0.88 -4.72
N SER A 10 -1.09 1.23 -4.60
CA SER A 10 -2.20 0.37 -4.99
C SER A 10 -3.13 1.14 -5.95
N PHE A 11 -3.81 0.43 -6.85
CA PHE A 11 -4.75 1.06 -7.78
C PHE A 11 -6.13 1.26 -7.16
N SER A 12 -6.43 0.59 -6.05
CA SER A 12 -7.73 0.68 -5.38
C SER A 12 -7.64 0.41 -3.88
N ALA A 13 -8.60 0.95 -3.12
CA ALA A 13 -8.68 0.69 -1.69
C ALA A 13 -8.98 -0.78 -1.38
N GLU A 14 -9.71 -1.46 -2.27
CA GLU A 14 -10.04 -2.88 -2.15
C GLU A 14 -8.80 -3.76 -2.27
N GLU A 15 -7.95 -3.53 -3.29
CA GLU A 15 -6.68 -4.25 -3.42
C GLU A 15 -5.75 -4.02 -2.21
N LEU A 16 -5.67 -2.78 -1.71
CA LEU A 16 -4.89 -2.47 -0.52
C LEU A 16 -5.45 -3.17 0.73
N GLY A 17 -6.77 -3.23 0.88
CA GLY A 17 -7.43 -3.96 1.97
C GLY A 17 -7.12 -5.45 1.92
N ASN A 18 -7.30 -6.07 0.76
CA ASN A 18 -6.98 -7.49 0.55
C ASN A 18 -5.50 -7.80 0.86
N PHE A 19 -4.59 -6.89 0.49
CA PHE A 19 -3.17 -7.04 0.82
C PHE A 19 -2.90 -6.94 2.33
N LEU A 20 -3.56 -6.04 3.04
CA LEU A 20 -3.45 -5.92 4.49
C LEU A 20 -3.98 -7.17 5.20
N ASP A 21 -5.10 -7.72 4.76
CA ASP A 21 -5.68 -8.94 5.32
C ASP A 21 -4.72 -10.14 5.14
N GLN A 22 -4.09 -10.25 3.96
CA GLN A 22 -3.07 -11.28 3.71
C GLN A 22 -1.86 -11.13 4.64
N LEU A 23 -1.36 -9.91 4.84
CA LEU A 23 -0.26 -9.66 5.76
C LEU A 23 -0.63 -10.00 7.21
N GLN A 24 -1.84 -9.64 7.65
CA GLN A 24 -2.32 -9.95 9.00
C GLN A 24 -2.52 -11.46 9.22
N SER A 25 -2.88 -12.20 8.18
CA SER A 25 -3.06 -13.65 8.25
C SER A 25 -1.75 -14.44 8.27
N ALA A 26 -0.63 -13.81 7.89
CA ALA A 26 0.65 -14.49 7.79
C ALA A 26 1.30 -14.63 9.18
N PRO A 27 1.67 -15.86 9.61
CA PRO A 27 2.17 -16.14 10.97
C PRO A 27 3.54 -15.51 11.27
N LEU A 28 4.20 -14.96 10.25
CA LEU A 28 5.48 -14.26 10.40
C LEU A 28 5.30 -12.90 11.07
N PHE A 29 4.15 -12.25 10.91
CA PHE A 29 3.93 -10.89 11.40
C PHE A 29 3.13 -10.91 12.69
N GLU A 30 3.73 -10.46 13.79
CA GLU A 30 3.05 -10.34 15.08
C GLU A 30 2.02 -9.20 15.07
N THR A 31 2.34 -8.12 14.37
CA THR A 31 1.44 -6.97 14.19
C THR A 31 1.65 -6.34 12.82
N VAL A 32 0.57 -5.90 12.19
CA VAL A 32 0.57 -5.18 10.91
C VAL A 32 -0.28 -3.93 11.06
N VAL A 33 0.31 -2.76 10.84
CA VAL A 33 -0.34 -1.46 11.03
C VAL A 33 -0.19 -0.61 9.77
N LEU A 34 -1.31 -0.21 9.18
CA LEU A 34 -1.33 0.80 8.13
C LEU A 34 -1.09 2.18 8.74
N GLN A 35 0.11 2.73 8.55
CA GLN A 35 0.50 4.04 9.08
C GLN A 35 -0.07 5.18 8.24
N GLN A 36 -0.12 4.98 6.92
CA GLN A 36 -0.59 5.99 5.99
C GLN A 36 -1.14 5.33 4.73
N ALA A 37 -2.26 5.84 4.24
CA ALA A 37 -2.75 5.63 2.87
C ALA A 37 -3.18 6.99 2.32
N ARG A 38 -2.66 7.37 1.16
CA ARG A 38 -2.96 8.64 0.51
C ARG A 38 -3.27 8.42 -0.95
N GLU A 39 -4.44 8.85 -1.37
CA GLU A 39 -4.78 8.99 -2.78
C GLU A 39 -3.95 10.11 -3.41
N ASN A 40 -3.19 9.75 -4.43
CA ASN A 40 -2.49 10.66 -5.30
C ASN A 40 -3.08 10.50 -6.71
N GLU A 41 -3.62 11.58 -7.25
CA GLU A 41 -3.85 11.68 -8.70
C GLU A 41 -2.50 11.91 -9.37
N THR A 42 -1.85 10.81 -9.79
CA THR A 42 -0.61 10.89 -10.56
C THR A 42 -0.94 11.34 -11.98
N VAL A 43 -0.91 12.65 -12.18
CA VAL A 43 -0.76 13.24 -13.51
C VAL A 43 0.72 13.03 -13.90
N HIS A 44 0.96 12.31 -15.00
CA HIS A 44 2.26 12.15 -15.69
C HIS A 44 3.16 10.95 -15.33
N LEU A 45 2.65 9.72 -15.47
CA LEU A 45 3.51 8.59 -15.86
C LEU A 45 3.66 8.56 -17.40
N ARG A 46 4.58 9.40 -17.89
CA ARG A 46 5.08 9.51 -19.28
C ARG A 46 4.06 9.97 -20.32
N LYS A 47 4.56 10.79 -21.25
CA LYS A 47 3.91 11.35 -22.44
C LYS A 47 3.33 10.25 -23.37
N ASN A 48 2.27 9.51 -23.03
CA ASN A 48 1.37 8.92 -24.03
C ASN A 48 0.07 8.23 -23.55
N ILE A 49 -0.48 8.50 -22.36
CA ILE A 49 -1.77 7.90 -22.00
C ILE A 49 -2.67 8.96 -21.35
N ASN A 50 -3.72 9.35 -22.07
CA ASN A 50 -4.62 10.48 -21.82
C ASN A 50 -5.62 10.26 -20.67
N ALA A 51 -5.20 9.74 -19.52
CA ALA A 51 -6.09 9.71 -18.34
C ALA A 51 -5.31 9.86 -17.02
N PRO A 52 -5.78 10.69 -16.08
CA PRO A 52 -5.24 10.70 -14.73
C PRO A 52 -5.44 9.33 -14.09
N MET A 53 -4.36 8.72 -13.62
CA MET A 53 -4.42 7.46 -12.90
C MET A 53 -4.40 7.76 -11.40
N ARG A 54 -5.48 7.36 -10.71
CA ARG A 54 -5.59 7.43 -9.25
C ARG A 54 -4.80 6.28 -8.66
N LEU A 55 -3.84 6.60 -7.79
CA LEU A 55 -3.05 5.63 -7.05
C LEU A 55 -3.13 5.93 -5.57
N ILE A 56 -3.19 4.89 -4.75
CA ILE A 56 -3.12 4.99 -3.30
C ILE A 56 -1.70 4.65 -2.89
N GLN A 57 -0.93 5.67 -2.49
CA GLN A 57 0.37 5.45 -1.87
C GLN A 57 0.16 5.01 -0.42
N PHE A 58 0.80 3.91 -0.02
CA PHE A 58 0.68 3.38 1.33
C PHE A 58 2.02 3.21 2.04
N ASN A 59 1.94 3.19 3.36
CA ASN A 59 3.03 2.86 4.28
C ASN A 59 2.48 1.96 5.39
N ILE A 60 3.03 0.76 5.50
CA ILE A 60 2.65 -0.27 6.45
C ILE A 60 3.86 -0.60 7.32
N GLU A 61 3.65 -0.66 8.63
CA GLU A 61 4.64 -1.11 9.59
C GLU A 61 4.24 -2.50 10.10
N CYS A 62 5.17 -3.45 10.01
CA CYS A 62 5.01 -4.79 10.54
C CYS A 62 6.04 -5.06 11.63
N ASN A 63 5.65 -5.77 12.68
CA ASN A 63 6.59 -6.39 13.62
C ASN A 63 6.74 -7.87 13.28
N ILE A 64 7.98 -8.35 13.34
CA ILE A 64 8.40 -9.75 13.17
C ILE A 64 9.27 -10.20 14.34
#